data_AF-A0A370CA51-F1
#
_entry.id   AF-A0A370CA51-F1
#
_cell.length_a   1.000
_cell.length_b   1.000
_cell.length_c   1.000
_cell.angle_alpha   90.00
_cell.angle_beta   90.00
_cell.angle_gamma   90.00
#
_symmetry.space_group_name_H-M   'P 1'
#
loop_
_entity.id
_entity.type
_entity.pdbx_description
1 polymer ?
#
loop_
_entity_poly.entity_id
_entity_poly.type
_entity_poly.pdbx_seq_one_letter_code
_entity_poly.pdbx_strand_id
1 'polypeptide(L)'
;MDPVTAIGLLSGAFQIAQYVKDTAGALAHLFGKFKDADLTIRSLIGELTTIRSAITQLHEWASYNVRDSIEPDEYVEGLEVALDGCRAVMEVLSDEVSALTRGAMLSDTGIGFRTRVKVVWNEDSMKVHQERLRAQVHALQLLLQACQW
;
A
#
# COMPACT_ATOMS: atom_id res chain seq x y z
N MET A 1 7.43 -25.26 -6.79
CA MET A 1 6.11 -24.74 -6.36
C MET A 1 4.98 -25.44 -7.12
N ASP A 2 3.82 -25.70 -6.51
CA ASP A 2 2.65 -26.16 -7.28
C ASP A 2 1.96 -24.98 -8.01
N PRO A 3 1.22 -25.22 -9.11
CA PRO A 3 0.63 -24.14 -9.89
C PRO A 3 -0.38 -23.28 -9.11
N VAL A 4 -0.99 -23.85 -8.07
CA VAL A 4 -2.01 -23.18 -7.26
C VAL A 4 -1.39 -22.12 -6.37
N THR A 5 -0.26 -22.43 -5.70
CA THR A 5 0.48 -21.48 -4.87
C THR A 5 1.00 -20.31 -5.71
N ALA A 6 1.52 -20.58 -6.91
CA ALA A 6 2.01 -19.55 -7.82
C ALA A 6 0.91 -18.58 -8.25
N ILE A 7 -0.26 -19.12 -8.63
CA ILE A 7 -1.43 -18.31 -8.99
C ILE A 7 -1.93 -17.50 -7.79
N GLY A 8 -1.99 -18.11 -6.60
CA GLY A 8 -2.38 -17.45 -5.37
C GLY A 8 -1.50 -16.24 -5.08
N LEU A 9 -0.19 -16.44 -5.08
CA LEU A 9 0.81 -15.39 -4.86
C LEU A 9 0.68 -14.23 -5.87
N LEU A 10 0.62 -14.56 -7.17
CA LEU A 10 0.51 -13.56 -8.24
C LEU A 10 -0.79 -12.76 -8.13
N SER A 11 -1.91 -13.42 -7.78
CA SER A 11 -3.20 -12.77 -7.60
C SER A 11 -3.25 -11.85 -6.38
N GLY A 12 -2.65 -12.27 -5.26
CA GLY A 12 -2.54 -11.48 -4.03
C GLY A 12 -1.72 -10.22 -4.25
N ALA A 13 -0.56 -10.34 -4.90
CA ALA A 13 0.30 -9.23 -5.29
C ALA A 13 -0.47 -8.20 -6.15
N PHE A 14 -1.21 -8.66 -7.17
CA PHE A 14 -2.00 -7.77 -8.02
C PHE A 14 -3.09 -7.01 -7.24
N GLN A 15 -3.80 -7.70 -6.35
CA GLN A 15 -4.83 -7.08 -5.52
C GLN A 15 -4.26 -5.96 -4.63
N ILE A 16 -3.10 -6.20 -3.99
CA ILE A 16 -2.44 -5.19 -3.17
C ILE A 16 -2.03 -3.99 -4.03
N ALA A 17 -1.44 -4.21 -5.21
CA ALA A 17 -1.04 -3.13 -6.11
C ALA A 17 -2.22 -2.24 -6.53
N GLN A 18 -3.40 -2.82 -6.71
CA GLN A 18 -4.63 -2.08 -7.01
C GLN A 18 -5.11 -1.27 -5.80
N TYR A 19 -5.15 -1.85 -4.60
CA TYR A 19 -5.50 -1.11 -3.39
C TYR A 19 -4.57 0.07 -3.11
N VAL A 20 -3.28 -0.14 -3.33
CA VAL A 20 -2.26 0.90 -3.22
C VAL A 20 -2.53 2.05 -4.19
N LYS A 21 -2.83 1.74 -5.46
CA LYS A 21 -3.16 2.74 -6.48
C LYS A 21 -4.39 3.57 -6.09
N ASP A 22 -5.46 2.91 -5.68
CA ASP A 22 -6.73 3.56 -5.36
C ASP A 22 -6.58 4.44 -4.10
N THR A 23 -5.89 3.94 -3.08
CA THR A 23 -5.62 4.68 -1.84
C THR A 23 -4.72 5.90 -2.07
N ALA A 24 -3.67 5.77 -2.90
CA ALA A 24 -2.82 6.90 -3.28
C ALA A 24 -3.60 7.96 -4.07
N GLY A 25 -4.50 7.55 -4.96
CA GLY A 25 -5.39 8.46 -5.69
C GLY A 25 -6.33 9.23 -4.77
N ALA A 26 -6.92 8.55 -3.77
CA ALA A 26 -7.77 9.18 -2.78
C ALA A 26 -6.98 10.19 -1.91
N LEU A 27 -5.79 9.83 -1.45
CA LEU A 27 -4.88 10.75 -0.74
C LEU A 27 -4.50 11.96 -1.61
N ALA A 28 -4.22 11.77 -2.89
CA ALA A 28 -3.93 12.88 -3.80
C ALA A 28 -5.13 13.83 -3.93
N HIS A 29 -6.36 13.32 -3.90
CA HIS A 29 -7.56 14.14 -3.87
C HIS A 29 -7.74 14.93 -2.56
N LEU A 30 -7.09 14.51 -1.47
CA LEU A 30 -7.05 15.24 -0.18
C LEU A 30 -5.98 16.35 -0.16
N PHE A 31 -5.05 16.35 -1.09
CA PHE A 31 -3.96 17.32 -1.17
C PHE A 31 -4.47 18.77 -1.25
N GLY A 32 -3.87 19.68 -0.47
CA GLY A 32 -4.23 21.09 -0.41
C GLY A 32 -5.55 21.41 0.31
N LYS A 33 -6.30 20.38 0.76
CA LYS A 33 -7.56 20.55 1.51
C LYS A 33 -7.33 20.70 3.02
N PHE A 34 -6.14 20.33 3.52
CA PHE A 34 -5.77 20.37 4.93
C PHE A 34 -4.54 21.26 5.12
N LYS A 35 -4.64 22.23 6.04
CA LYS A 35 -3.67 23.32 6.16
C LYS A 35 -2.24 22.85 6.49
N ASP A 36 -2.07 21.66 7.05
CA ASP A 36 -0.78 21.20 7.59
C ASP A 36 -0.50 19.70 7.32
N ALA A 37 -1.25 19.05 6.41
CA ALA A 37 -1.14 17.60 6.15
C ALA A 37 -0.39 17.25 4.86
N ASP A 38 -0.10 18.25 4.01
CA ASP A 38 0.41 18.03 2.65
C ASP A 38 1.74 17.26 2.63
N LEU A 39 2.59 17.44 3.64
CA LEU A 39 3.83 16.66 3.76
C LEU A 39 3.54 15.19 4.04
N THR A 40 2.69 14.90 5.02
CA THR A 40 2.32 13.53 5.42
C THR A 40 1.56 12.82 4.30
N ILE A 41 0.66 13.51 3.61
CA ILE A 41 -0.02 13.01 2.40
C ILE A 41 1.01 12.64 1.32
N ARG A 42 1.97 13.53 1.02
CA ARG A 42 3.03 13.25 0.03
C ARG A 42 3.90 12.07 0.44
N SER A 43 4.28 11.98 1.72
CA SER A 43 5.06 10.86 2.22
C SER A 43 4.31 9.54 2.10
N LEU A 44 3.02 9.50 2.49
CA LEU A 44 2.17 8.31 2.33
C LEU A 44 2.07 7.89 0.86
N ILE A 45 1.82 8.84 -0.06
CA ILE A 45 1.78 8.56 -1.50
C ILE A 45 3.13 7.99 -1.99
N GLY A 46 4.25 8.51 -1.49
CA GLY A 46 5.59 8.02 -1.82
C GLY A 46 5.82 6.57 -1.38
N GLU A 47 5.52 6.24 -0.11
CA GLU A 47 5.65 4.88 0.42
C GLU A 47 4.72 3.91 -0.34
N LEU A 48 3.46 4.32 -0.59
CA LEU A 48 2.49 3.55 -1.38
C LEU A 48 3.02 3.28 -2.79
N THR A 49 3.50 4.29 -3.50
CA THR A 49 4.03 4.13 -4.87
C THR A 49 5.25 3.20 -4.89
N THR A 50 6.07 3.24 -3.84
CA THR A 50 7.23 2.36 -3.68
C THR A 50 6.79 0.91 -3.47
N ILE A 51 5.83 0.66 -2.58
CA ILE A 51 5.22 -0.67 -2.38
C ILE A 51 4.67 -1.20 -3.69
N ARG A 52 3.91 -0.39 -4.45
CA ARG A 52 3.35 -0.81 -5.74
C ARG A 52 4.45 -1.28 -6.70
N SER A 53 5.51 -0.50 -6.80
CA SER A 53 6.62 -0.77 -7.71
C SER A 53 7.40 -2.02 -7.31
N ALA A 54 7.58 -2.25 -6.02
CA ALA A 54 8.22 -3.46 -5.50
C ALA A 54 7.37 -4.71 -5.76
N ILE A 55 6.06 -4.65 -5.49
CA ILE A 55 5.14 -5.75 -5.74
C ILE A 55 5.04 -6.08 -7.23
N THR A 56 5.01 -5.07 -8.10
CA THR A 56 5.02 -5.29 -9.56
C THR A 56 6.30 -6.02 -10.00
N GLN A 57 7.47 -5.63 -9.51
CA GLN A 57 8.73 -6.32 -9.82
C GLN A 57 8.76 -7.75 -9.29
N LEU A 58 8.26 -7.99 -8.06
CA LEU A 58 8.16 -9.33 -7.48
C LEU A 58 7.19 -10.22 -8.26
N HIS A 59 6.08 -9.67 -8.72
CA HIS A 59 5.12 -10.36 -9.60
C HIS A 59 5.77 -10.76 -10.93
N GLU A 60 6.51 -9.84 -11.56
CA GLU A 60 7.27 -10.14 -12.79
C GLU A 60 8.30 -11.23 -12.54
N TRP A 61 9.13 -11.10 -11.49
CA TRP A 61 10.11 -12.12 -11.10
C TRP A 61 9.46 -13.49 -10.88
N ALA A 62 8.38 -13.55 -10.11
CA ALA A 62 7.69 -14.80 -9.80
C ALA A 62 7.11 -15.43 -11.07
N SER A 63 6.59 -14.63 -12.00
CA SER A 63 6.05 -15.11 -13.27
C SER A 63 7.08 -15.81 -14.15
N TYR A 64 8.36 -15.41 -14.07
CA TYR A 64 9.45 -15.99 -14.87
C TYR A 64 10.20 -17.12 -14.15
N ASN A 65 10.37 -17.06 -12.83
CA ASN A 65 11.27 -17.96 -12.08
C ASN A 65 10.55 -19.15 -11.42
N VAL A 66 9.24 -19.06 -11.17
CA VAL A 66 8.50 -20.10 -10.43
C VAL A 66 8.21 -21.35 -11.27
N ARG A 67 8.36 -21.28 -12.60
CA ARG A 67 8.06 -22.41 -13.50
C ARG A 67 9.04 -23.59 -13.39
N ASP A 68 10.25 -23.38 -12.86
CA ASP A 68 11.33 -24.38 -12.90
C ASP A 68 11.77 -24.93 -11.53
N SER A 69 11.20 -24.50 -10.40
CA SER A 69 11.62 -24.95 -9.06
C SER A 69 10.78 -26.11 -8.49
N ILE A 70 11.45 -27.22 -8.14
CA ILE A 70 10.82 -28.48 -7.66
C ILE A 70 10.59 -28.48 -6.13
N GLU A 71 11.24 -27.61 -5.35
CA GLU A 71 11.10 -27.54 -3.89
C GLU A 71 10.35 -26.28 -3.42
N PRO A 72 9.70 -26.32 -2.23
CA PRO A 72 9.20 -25.11 -1.57
C PRO A 72 10.41 -24.27 -1.13
N ASP A 73 10.55 -23.13 -1.77
CA ASP A 73 11.63 -22.18 -1.54
C ASP A 73 11.28 -21.33 -0.31
N GLU A 74 12.16 -21.29 0.71
CA GLU A 74 12.02 -20.43 1.90
C GLU A 74 11.75 -18.97 1.51
N TYR A 75 12.24 -18.57 0.33
CA TYR A 75 11.95 -17.27 -0.27
C TYR A 75 10.46 -17.04 -0.51
N VAL A 76 9.75 -18.04 -1.04
CA VAL A 76 8.33 -17.95 -1.39
C VAL A 76 7.50 -17.78 -0.13
N GLU A 77 7.81 -18.55 0.92
CA GLU A 77 7.14 -18.42 2.22
C GLU A 77 7.37 -17.02 2.80
N GLY A 78 8.61 -16.52 2.76
CA GLY A 78 8.93 -15.16 3.18
C GLY A 78 8.19 -14.08 2.38
N LEU A 79 8.01 -14.30 1.08
CA LEU A 79 7.28 -13.39 0.19
C LEU A 79 5.77 -13.41 0.46
N GLU A 80 5.17 -14.58 0.69
CA GLU A 80 3.76 -14.69 1.10
C GLU A 80 3.50 -13.93 2.40
N VAL A 81 4.34 -14.13 3.42
CA VAL A 81 4.24 -13.43 4.70
C VAL A 81 4.36 -11.91 4.53
N ALA A 82 5.28 -11.45 3.67
CA ALA A 82 5.44 -10.01 3.40
C ALA A 82 4.24 -9.41 2.66
N LEU A 83 3.66 -10.14 1.70
CA LEU A 83 2.48 -9.68 0.97
C LEU A 83 1.24 -9.64 1.87
N ASP A 84 1.06 -10.62 2.76
CA ASP A 84 -0.01 -10.61 3.76
C ASP A 84 0.15 -9.42 4.73
N GLY A 85 1.38 -9.14 5.18
CA GLY A 85 1.69 -7.95 5.97
C GLY A 85 1.36 -6.65 5.22
N CYS A 86 1.71 -6.56 3.94
CA CYS A 86 1.36 -5.42 3.08
C CYS A 86 -0.15 -5.27 2.98
N ARG A 87 -0.88 -6.36 2.73
CA ARG A 87 -2.33 -6.37 2.63
C ARG A 87 -2.99 -5.85 3.90
N ALA A 88 -2.60 -6.37 5.06
CA ALA A 88 -3.17 -5.96 6.34
C ALA A 88 -2.96 -4.46 6.61
N VAL A 89 -1.75 -3.94 6.34
CA VAL A 89 -1.47 -2.50 6.48
C VAL A 89 -2.30 -1.68 5.49
N MET A 90 -2.45 -2.16 4.25
CA MET A 90 -3.19 -1.47 3.21
C MET A 90 -4.70 -1.41 3.47
N GLU A 91 -5.30 -2.49 3.98
CA GLU A 91 -6.73 -2.54 4.31
C GLU A 91 -7.08 -1.47 5.35
N VAL A 92 -6.33 -1.41 6.45
CA VAL A 92 -6.58 -0.43 7.52
C VAL A 92 -6.40 1.02 7.02
N LEU A 93 -5.34 1.30 6.25
CA LEU A 93 -5.12 2.63 5.71
C LEU A 93 -6.21 3.01 4.69
N SER A 94 -6.60 2.08 3.82
CA SER A 94 -7.61 2.33 2.78
C SER A 94 -8.96 2.68 3.40
N ASP A 95 -9.34 2.01 4.48
CA ASP A 95 -10.57 2.31 5.22
C ASP A 95 -10.56 3.72 5.81
N GLU A 96 -9.44 4.14 6.42
CA GLU A 96 -9.31 5.47 7.00
C GLU A 96 -9.31 6.58 5.93
N VAL A 97 -8.58 6.38 4.83
CA VAL A 97 -8.56 7.30 3.68
C VAL A 97 -9.93 7.39 3.00
N SER A 98 -10.65 6.28 2.92
CA SER A 98 -12.02 6.23 2.38
C SER A 98 -12.99 7.01 3.28
N ALA A 99 -12.86 6.90 4.60
CA ALA A 99 -13.65 7.71 5.54
C ALA A 99 -13.37 9.21 5.40
N LEU A 100 -12.10 9.59 5.27
CA LEU A 100 -11.68 10.98 5.01
C LEU A 100 -12.27 11.52 3.70
N THR A 101 -12.24 10.72 2.65
CA THR A 101 -12.71 11.13 1.32
C THR A 101 -14.23 11.27 1.27
N ARG A 102 -14.99 10.36 1.90
CA ARG A 102 -16.45 10.47 2.05
C ARG A 102 -16.84 11.73 2.82
N GLY A 103 -16.14 12.03 3.92
CA GLY A 103 -16.36 13.26 4.67
C GLY A 103 -16.11 14.53 3.85
N ALA A 104 -15.11 14.49 2.95
CA ALA A 104 -14.83 15.60 2.04
C ALA A 104 -15.90 15.79 0.96
N MET A 105 -16.50 14.72 0.43
CA MET A 105 -17.51 14.80 -0.65
C MET A 105 -18.89 15.30 -0.20
N LEU A 106 -19.30 15.04 1.05
CA LEU A 106 -20.64 15.40 1.56
C LEU A 106 -20.81 16.88 1.91
N SER A 107 -19.80 17.73 1.70
CA SER A 107 -19.79 19.13 2.19
C SER A 107 -19.54 20.17 1.11
N ASP A 108 -20.44 20.25 0.13
CA ASP A 108 -20.39 21.21 -1.00
C ASP A 108 -20.75 22.66 -0.59
N THR A 109 -21.16 22.91 0.66
CA THR A 109 -21.33 24.27 1.18
C THR A 109 -20.00 24.80 1.72
N GLY A 110 -19.21 25.43 0.86
CA GLY A 110 -17.76 25.73 0.98
C GLY A 110 -17.22 26.48 2.22
N ILE A 111 -18.04 26.90 3.19
CA ILE A 111 -17.58 27.53 4.44
C ILE A 111 -17.48 26.52 5.60
N GLY A 112 -18.28 25.45 5.58
CA GLY A 112 -18.21 24.36 6.56
C GLY A 112 -17.14 23.30 6.27
N PHE A 113 -16.61 23.29 5.04
CA PHE A 113 -15.66 22.31 4.50
C PHE A 113 -14.31 22.34 5.22
N ARG A 114 -13.58 23.46 5.20
CA ARG A 114 -12.24 23.56 5.80
C ARG A 114 -12.24 23.31 7.31
N THR A 115 -13.31 23.70 7.99
CA THR A 115 -13.43 23.58 9.45
C THR A 115 -13.76 22.15 9.88
N ARG A 116 -14.63 21.42 9.16
CA ARG A 116 -14.95 20.00 9.49
C ARG A 116 -13.91 19.02 8.97
N VAL A 117 -13.32 19.28 7.81
CA VAL A 117 -12.26 18.44 7.25
C VAL A 117 -11.02 18.46 8.16
N LYS A 118 -10.66 19.62 8.73
CA LYS A 118 -9.64 19.73 9.78
C LYS A 118 -9.96 18.95 11.07
N VAL A 119 -11.22 18.58 11.30
CA VAL A 119 -11.66 17.77 12.46
C VAL A 119 -11.54 16.26 12.19
N VAL A 120 -11.47 15.81 10.94
CA VAL A 120 -11.38 14.37 10.62
C VAL A 120 -9.95 13.90 10.39
N TRP A 121 -9.06 14.77 9.89
CA TRP A 121 -7.65 14.38 9.73
C TRP A 121 -6.94 14.27 11.08
N ASN A 122 -6.46 13.08 11.39
CA ASN A 122 -5.63 12.81 12.55
C ASN A 122 -4.18 12.58 12.11
N GLU A 123 -3.33 13.58 12.34
CA GLU A 123 -1.93 13.57 11.93
C GLU A 123 -1.13 12.43 12.58
N ASP A 124 -1.39 12.13 13.86
CA ASP A 124 -0.67 11.07 14.58
C ASP A 124 -1.06 9.68 14.06
N SER A 125 -2.36 9.47 13.77
CA SER A 125 -2.84 8.25 13.11
C SER A 125 -2.18 8.03 11.75
N MET A 126 -2.12 9.09 10.93
CA MET A 126 -1.53 9.05 9.59
C MET A 126 -0.02 8.78 9.62
N LYS A 127 0.70 9.29 10.63
CA LYS A 127 2.12 8.96 10.84
C LYS A 127 2.33 7.51 11.26
N VAL A 128 1.45 6.95 12.10
CA VAL A 128 1.50 5.52 12.44
C VAL A 128 1.29 4.66 11.18
N HIS A 129 0.38 5.04 10.28
CA HIS A 129 0.24 4.36 8.98
C HIS A 129 1.49 4.49 8.13
N GLN A 130 2.11 5.67 8.09
CA GLN A 130 3.35 5.89 7.37
C GLN A 130 4.48 4.96 7.90
N GLU A 131 4.62 4.82 9.21
CA GLU A 131 5.62 3.93 9.82
C GLU A 131 5.36 2.46 9.46
N ARG A 132 4.10 2.02 9.48
CA ARG A 132 3.70 0.67 9.06
C ARG A 132 4.01 0.42 7.58
N LEU A 133 3.68 1.38 6.71
CA LEU A 133 4.01 1.29 5.28
C LEU A 133 5.53 1.22 5.06
N ARG A 134 6.31 2.02 5.79
CA ARG A 134 7.78 1.99 5.69
C ARG A 134 8.36 0.64 6.11
N ALA A 135 7.81 0.02 7.15
CA ALA A 135 8.22 -1.33 7.54
C ALA A 135 7.98 -2.35 6.40
N GLN A 136 6.85 -2.22 5.69
CA GLN A 136 6.56 -3.05 4.52
C GLN A 136 7.50 -2.74 3.34
N VAL A 137 7.83 -1.48 3.09
CA VAL A 137 8.85 -1.10 2.08
C VAL A 137 10.18 -1.80 2.36
N HIS A 138 10.63 -1.81 3.62
CA HIS A 138 11.88 -2.48 3.98
C HIS A 138 11.81 -4.00 3.81
N ALA A 139 10.70 -4.64 4.21
CA ALA A 139 10.51 -6.07 4.01
C ALA A 139 10.57 -6.45 2.51
N LEU A 140 9.84 -5.72 1.66
CA LEU A 140 9.85 -5.94 0.21
C LEU A 140 11.21 -5.65 -0.42
N GLN A 141 11.94 -4.64 0.06
CA GLN A 141 13.30 -4.35 -0.40
C GLN A 141 14.28 -5.49 -0.08
N LEU A 142 14.21 -6.08 1.12
CA LEU A 142 15.04 -7.22 1.50
C LEU A 142 14.77 -8.43 0.60
N LEU A 143 13.49 -8.72 0.32
CA LEU A 143 13.10 -9.81 -0.59
C LEU A 143 13.52 -9.54 -2.03
N LEU A 144 13.44 -8.30 -2.51
CA LEU A 144 13.93 -7.94 -3.83
C LEU A 144 15.45 -8.11 -3.94
N GLN A 145 16.19 -7.70 -2.92
CA GLN A 145 17.65 -7.90 -2.87
C GLN A 145 17.99 -9.39 -2.89
N ALA A 146 17.25 -10.23 -2.16
CA ALA A 146 17.42 -11.69 -2.18
C ALA A 146 17.17 -12.34 -3.55
N CYS A 147 16.56 -11.65 -4.51
CA CYS A 147 16.31 -12.13 -5.88
C CYS A 147 17.28 -11.63 -6.96
N GLN A 148 18.20 -10.72 -6.62
CA GLN A 148 19.11 -10.08 -7.58
C GLN A 148 20.50 -10.74 -7.66
N TRP A 149 20.62 -12.02 -7.27
CA TRP A 149 21.87 -12.78 -7.26
C TRP A 149 21.98 -13.71 -8.48
#